data_AF-A0A453DRB6-F1
#
_entry.id   AF-A0A453DRB6-F1
#
_cell.length_a   1.000
_cell.length_b   1.000
_cell.length_c   1.000
_cell.angle_alpha   90.00
_cell.angle_beta   90.00
_cell.angle_gamma   90.00
#
_symmetry.space_group_name_H-M   'P 1'
#
loop_
_entity.id
_entity.type
_entity.pdbx_description
1 polymer ?
#
loop_
_entity_poly.entity_id
_entity_poly.type
_entity_poly.pdbx_seq_one_letter_code
_entity_poly.pdbx_strand_id
1 'polypeptide(L)'
;ASDSVQSYLKPEVGTMFVFFTGGIVFLTLILNGSTTQFLLHLLGLGKLSATKLRVLKYTQYEMLNKALEAFGDLRDDEELGPVDWVNVKKYITCLNNLEDEQAHPHDVPDKDDHVHTMNLKDTRVRLLNGVQAAYWGMLEEGRITQSTANILMRSVDEAMDLVSSQSLCDWKGLRSNVHFPNYYRFLQMSRLPRRLVTYFTVERLELGCYICAAFLRAHRIARRQLHDFLGDSEIARIVIDESTAAGEEAKKFLEDVRVTFPQVLRALKTRQVTYAVLTHLSEYIQDLGKTGLLEEKEIVHLDDALQTDLKKLQRNPPLVKMPRVRELLNTHPLVGALSADVRDPLLSNTKETIKVHGTVLYREGSRPIGIWLVSTGIVKV
;
A
#
# COMPACT_ATOMS: atom_id res chain seq x y z
N ALA A 1 35.34 -26.71 -43.59
CA ALA A 1 34.48 -27.83 -43.17
C ALA A 1 33.23 -27.25 -42.55
N SER A 2 32.08 -27.63 -43.09
CA SER A 2 30.73 -27.55 -42.51
C SER A 2 30.10 -26.17 -42.27
N ASP A 3 29.66 -25.53 -43.35
CA ASP A 3 28.36 -24.85 -43.35
C ASP A 3 27.27 -25.92 -43.29
N SER A 4 26.77 -26.23 -42.10
CA SER A 4 25.59 -27.08 -41.93
C SER A 4 24.33 -26.22 -42.06
N VAL A 5 23.99 -25.88 -43.30
CA VAL A 5 22.66 -25.34 -43.66
C VAL A 5 21.64 -26.46 -43.42
N GLN A 6 20.90 -26.36 -42.32
CA GLN A 6 19.78 -27.25 -42.02
C GLN A 6 18.66 -27.04 -43.05
N SER A 7 18.50 -28.00 -43.96
CA SER A 7 17.48 -28.06 -44.99
C SER A 7 16.28 -28.88 -44.54
N TYR A 8 15.40 -28.35 -43.68
CA TYR A 8 14.26 -29.14 -43.20
C TYR A 8 12.86 -28.57 -43.45
N LEU A 9 12.70 -27.37 -44.00
CA LEU A 9 11.37 -26.88 -44.41
C LEU A 9 11.48 -26.17 -45.75
N LYS A 10 10.76 -26.69 -46.77
CA LYS A 10 10.53 -25.95 -48.00
C LYS A 10 9.82 -24.63 -47.64
N PRO A 11 10.18 -23.49 -48.25
CA PRO A 11 9.57 -22.18 -47.95
C PRO A 11 8.03 -22.19 -48.12
N GLU A 12 7.52 -23.04 -49.00
CA GLU A 12 6.09 -23.32 -49.19
C GLU A 12 5.41 -23.87 -47.91
N VAL A 13 6.10 -24.75 -47.17
CA VAL A 13 5.59 -25.36 -45.93
C VAL A 13 5.59 -24.35 -44.79
N GLY A 14 6.62 -23.50 -44.70
CA GLY A 14 6.66 -22.38 -43.74
C GLY A 14 5.52 -21.37 -43.97
N THR A 15 5.23 -21.07 -45.23
CA THR A 15 4.12 -20.18 -45.62
C THR A 15 2.76 -20.79 -45.28
N MET A 16 2.57 -22.10 -45.51
CA MET A 16 1.38 -22.81 -45.05
C MET A 16 1.23 -22.76 -43.53
N PHE A 17 2.32 -22.95 -42.78
CA PHE A 17 2.29 -22.94 -41.32
C PHE A 17 1.82 -21.58 -40.79
N VAL A 18 2.36 -20.48 -41.32
CA VAL A 18 1.97 -19.11 -40.97
C VAL A 18 0.52 -18.83 -41.36
N PHE A 19 0.09 -19.28 -42.55
CA PHE A 19 -1.31 -19.12 -42.99
C PHE A 19 -2.30 -19.86 -42.08
N PHE A 20 -2.00 -21.11 -41.71
CA PHE A 20 -2.87 -21.88 -40.83
C PHE A 20 -2.84 -21.38 -39.38
N THR A 21 -1.66 -21.07 -38.82
CA THR A 21 -1.61 -20.52 -37.44
C THR A 21 -2.25 -19.14 -37.37
N GLY A 22 -1.94 -18.24 -38.31
CA GLY A 22 -2.58 -16.93 -38.42
C GLY A 22 -4.08 -17.05 -38.65
N GLY A 23 -4.52 -17.95 -39.54
CA GLY A 23 -5.92 -18.22 -39.83
C GLY A 23 -6.69 -18.80 -38.64
N ILE A 24 -6.11 -19.75 -37.91
CA ILE A 24 -6.70 -20.31 -36.69
C ILE A 24 -6.82 -19.24 -35.61
N VAL A 25 -5.77 -18.44 -35.37
CA VAL A 25 -5.80 -17.34 -34.38
C VAL A 25 -6.84 -16.29 -34.76
N PHE A 26 -6.87 -15.87 -36.03
CA PHE A 26 -7.84 -14.91 -36.55
C PHE A 26 -9.28 -15.41 -36.41
N LEU A 27 -9.53 -16.67 -36.81
CA LEU A 27 -10.85 -17.29 -36.69
C LEU A 27 -11.26 -17.43 -35.21
N THR A 28 -10.32 -17.76 -34.33
CA THR A 28 -10.57 -17.86 -32.89
C THR A 28 -10.88 -16.49 -32.29
N LEU A 29 -10.19 -15.42 -32.69
CA LEU A 29 -10.47 -14.06 -32.25
C LEU A 29 -11.82 -13.54 -32.76
N ILE A 30 -12.17 -13.83 -34.02
CA ILE A 30 -13.47 -13.41 -34.59
C ILE A 30 -14.62 -14.20 -33.97
N LEU A 31 -14.50 -15.52 -33.88
CA LEU A 31 -15.54 -16.35 -33.27
C LEU A 31 -15.67 -16.04 -31.78
N ASN A 32 -14.59 -16.01 -31.00
CA ASN A 32 -14.71 -15.65 -29.59
C ASN A 32 -15.20 -14.20 -29.43
N GLY A 33 -14.63 -13.24 -30.16
CA GLY A 33 -15.04 -11.84 -30.09
C GLY A 33 -16.52 -11.60 -30.41
N SER A 34 -17.04 -12.24 -31.48
CA SER A 34 -18.44 -12.08 -31.90
C SER A 34 -19.43 -12.94 -31.12
N THR A 35 -19.03 -14.15 -30.71
CA THR A 35 -19.94 -15.11 -30.07
C THR A 35 -19.97 -14.94 -28.55
N THR A 36 -18.89 -14.47 -27.91
CA THR A 36 -18.84 -14.33 -26.44
C THR A 36 -19.87 -13.35 -25.92
N GLN A 37 -20.07 -12.18 -26.55
CA GLN A 37 -21.09 -11.22 -26.10
C GLN A 37 -22.51 -11.77 -26.25
N PHE A 38 -22.79 -12.49 -27.35
CA PHE A 38 -24.06 -13.17 -27.55
C PHE A 38 -24.28 -14.28 -26.52
N LEU A 39 -23.26 -15.10 -26.25
CA LEU A 39 -23.32 -16.19 -25.26
C LEU A 39 -23.55 -15.65 -23.84
N LEU A 40 -22.87 -14.56 -23.48
CA LEU A 40 -23.03 -13.88 -22.19
C LEU A 40 -24.45 -13.33 -22.00
N HIS A 41 -25.04 -12.79 -23.08
CA HIS A 41 -26.42 -12.31 -23.05
C HIS A 41 -27.43 -13.48 -22.97
N LEU A 42 -27.22 -14.54 -23.76
CA LEU A 42 -28.07 -15.73 -23.80
C LEU A 42 -28.08 -16.51 -22.47
N LEU A 43 -26.92 -16.66 -21.86
CA LEU A 43 -26.75 -17.31 -20.54
C LEU A 43 -27.18 -16.41 -19.38
N GLY A 44 -27.59 -15.16 -19.65
CA GLY A 44 -27.96 -14.20 -18.62
C GLY A 44 -26.82 -13.77 -17.70
N LEU A 45 -25.57 -14.07 -18.07
CA LEU A 45 -24.35 -13.71 -17.32
C LEU A 45 -24.08 -12.21 -17.32
N GLY A 46 -24.73 -11.45 -18.21
CA GLY A 46 -24.73 -9.98 -18.21
C GLY A 46 -25.72 -9.35 -17.21
N LYS A 47 -26.59 -10.14 -16.56
CA LYS A 47 -27.55 -9.60 -15.57
C LYS A 47 -26.86 -9.44 -14.22
N LEU A 48 -26.97 -8.25 -13.64
CA LEU A 48 -26.53 -7.99 -12.27
C LEU A 48 -27.34 -8.89 -11.31
N SER A 49 -26.67 -9.52 -10.33
CA SER A 49 -27.37 -10.23 -9.27
C SER A 49 -28.26 -9.27 -8.47
N ALA A 50 -29.28 -9.78 -7.77
CA ALA A 50 -30.17 -8.95 -6.95
C ALA A 50 -29.37 -8.09 -5.93
N THR A 51 -28.33 -8.64 -5.32
CA THR A 51 -27.40 -7.90 -4.45
C THR A 51 -26.69 -6.78 -5.20
N LYS A 52 -26.12 -7.06 -6.39
CA LYS A 52 -25.39 -6.05 -7.17
C LYS A 52 -26.32 -4.94 -7.68
N LEU A 53 -27.56 -5.27 -8.02
CA LEU A 53 -28.57 -4.28 -8.41
C LEU A 53 -28.95 -3.38 -7.23
N ARG A 54 -29.06 -3.93 -6.02
CA ARG A 54 -29.32 -3.14 -4.80
C ARG A 54 -28.16 -2.20 -4.47
N VAL A 55 -26.92 -2.68 -4.58
CA VAL A 55 -25.73 -1.84 -4.41
C VAL A 55 -25.69 -0.73 -5.46
N LEU A 56 -26.06 -1.02 -6.71
CA LEU A 56 -26.15 -0.01 -7.77
C LEU A 56 -27.18 1.08 -7.44
N LYS A 57 -28.40 0.71 -7.01
CA LYS A 57 -29.43 1.66 -6.59
C LYS A 57 -28.97 2.52 -5.41
N TYR A 58 -28.34 1.92 -4.41
CA TYR A 58 -27.78 2.66 -3.28
C TYR A 58 -26.65 3.62 -3.71
N THR A 59 -25.79 3.19 -4.64
CA THR A 59 -24.73 4.06 -5.18
C THR A 59 -25.31 5.29 -5.87
N GLN A 60 -26.40 5.13 -6.64
CA GLN A 60 -27.11 6.24 -7.27
C GLN A 60 -27.65 7.23 -6.24
N TYR A 61 -28.23 6.73 -5.15
CA TYR A 61 -28.69 7.57 -4.04
C TYR A 61 -27.53 8.35 -3.38
N GLU A 62 -26.44 7.67 -3.07
CA GLU A 62 -25.25 8.29 -2.44
C GLU A 62 -24.60 9.34 -3.36
N MET A 63 -24.56 9.09 -4.67
CA MET A 63 -24.10 10.07 -5.66
C MET A 63 -24.94 11.35 -5.63
N LEU A 64 -26.27 11.22 -5.52
CA LEU A 64 -27.17 12.38 -5.42
C LEU A 64 -26.90 13.17 -4.14
N ASN A 65 -26.76 12.49 -3.00
CA ASN A 65 -26.49 13.15 -1.73
C ASN A 65 -25.15 13.89 -1.74
N LYS A 66 -24.07 13.27 -2.23
CA LYS A 66 -22.77 13.96 -2.33
C LYS A 66 -22.78 15.15 -3.29
N ALA A 67 -23.55 15.06 -4.38
CA ALA A 67 -23.74 16.20 -5.26
C ALA A 67 -24.50 17.34 -4.55
N LEU A 68 -25.53 17.02 -3.77
CA LEU A 68 -26.27 18.00 -2.97
C LEU A 68 -25.44 18.56 -1.81
N GLU A 69 -24.53 17.80 -1.20
CA GLU A 69 -23.62 18.34 -0.18
C GLU A 69 -22.56 19.27 -0.79
N ALA A 70 -22.00 18.91 -1.95
CA ALA A 70 -20.96 19.71 -2.60
C ALA A 70 -21.51 21.00 -3.21
N PHE A 71 -22.77 21.00 -3.64
CA PHE A 71 -23.34 22.07 -4.45
C PHE A 71 -24.65 22.65 -3.89
N GLY A 72 -25.26 22.05 -2.86
CA GLY A 72 -26.55 22.49 -2.33
C GLY A 72 -26.51 23.87 -1.68
N ASP A 73 -25.35 24.26 -1.17
CA ASP A 73 -25.05 25.58 -0.61
C ASP A 73 -24.38 26.51 -1.64
N LEU A 74 -24.50 26.25 -2.95
CA LEU A 74 -24.22 27.27 -3.97
C LEU A 74 -25.16 28.46 -3.71
N ARG A 75 -24.69 29.36 -2.86
CA ARG A 75 -25.27 30.66 -2.56
C ARG A 75 -25.41 31.41 -3.89
N ASP A 76 -26.45 32.25 -3.99
CA ASP A 76 -26.70 33.09 -5.16
C ASP A 76 -25.37 33.59 -5.73
N ASP A 77 -25.04 33.09 -6.91
CA ASP A 77 -23.84 33.52 -7.62
C ASP A 77 -23.98 35.03 -7.81
N GLU A 78 -22.94 35.78 -7.45
CA GLU A 78 -23.01 37.25 -7.44
C GLU A 78 -23.31 37.82 -8.84
N GLU A 79 -23.00 37.06 -9.90
CA GLU A 79 -23.22 37.41 -11.30
C GLU A 79 -24.47 36.72 -11.89
N LEU A 80 -24.78 35.49 -11.48
CA LEU A 80 -25.80 34.64 -12.12
C LEU A 80 -27.09 34.44 -11.30
N GLY A 81 -27.11 34.82 -10.01
CA GLY A 81 -28.28 34.72 -9.14
C GLY A 81 -28.60 33.30 -8.63
N PRO A 82 -29.86 33.05 -8.19
CA PRO A 82 -30.24 31.77 -7.57
C PRO A 82 -30.33 30.60 -8.57
N VAL A 83 -29.97 29.40 -8.09
CA VAL A 83 -30.03 28.15 -8.86
C VAL A 83 -31.43 27.51 -8.86
N ASP A 84 -31.97 27.18 -10.04
CA ASP A 84 -33.19 26.39 -10.19
C ASP A 84 -32.91 24.88 -10.08
N TRP A 85 -32.88 24.38 -8.84
CA TRP A 85 -32.66 22.97 -8.51
C TRP A 85 -33.71 22.02 -9.10
N VAL A 86 -34.93 22.50 -9.37
CA VAL A 86 -35.99 21.67 -9.96
C VAL A 86 -35.63 21.32 -11.40
N ASN A 87 -35.10 22.29 -12.15
CA ASN A 87 -34.67 22.05 -13.53
C ASN A 87 -33.36 21.26 -13.59
N VAL A 88 -32.40 21.51 -12.69
CA VAL A 88 -31.14 20.73 -12.59
C VAL A 88 -31.43 19.23 -12.47
N LYS A 89 -32.37 18.83 -11.60
CA LYS A 89 -32.75 17.41 -11.44
C LYS A 89 -33.28 16.79 -12.73
N LYS A 90 -33.98 17.54 -13.59
CA LYS A 90 -34.48 17.01 -14.88
C LYS A 90 -33.35 16.61 -15.83
N TYR A 91 -32.19 17.27 -15.74
CA TYR A 91 -31.02 16.96 -16.56
C TYR A 91 -30.19 15.78 -16.01
N ILE A 92 -30.43 15.35 -14.76
CA ILE A 92 -29.72 14.23 -14.12
C ILE A 92 -30.58 12.95 -14.24
N THR A 93 -30.87 12.55 -15.47
CA THR A 93 -31.80 11.43 -15.75
C THR A 93 -31.34 10.09 -15.21
N CYS A 94 -30.05 9.91 -14.97
CA CYS A 94 -29.47 8.71 -14.38
C CYS A 94 -29.89 8.47 -12.91
N LEU A 95 -30.44 9.49 -12.23
CA LEU A 95 -30.84 9.43 -10.82
C LEU A 95 -32.38 9.60 -10.62
N ASN A 96 -33.15 9.76 -11.70
CA ASN A 96 -34.59 10.10 -11.63
C ASN A 96 -35.52 8.95 -11.20
N ASN A 97 -35.04 7.70 -11.16
CA ASN A 97 -35.84 6.51 -10.84
C ASN A 97 -35.64 6.02 -9.39
N LEU A 98 -35.11 6.88 -8.51
CA LEU A 98 -34.96 6.59 -7.08
C LEU A 98 -36.31 6.84 -6.38
N GLU A 99 -37.28 5.96 -6.59
CA GLU A 99 -38.44 5.90 -5.69
C GLU A 99 -37.95 5.58 -4.26
N ASP A 100 -38.62 6.18 -3.28
CA ASP A 100 -38.35 6.36 -1.83
C ASP A 100 -37.94 5.13 -0.98
N GLU A 101 -37.47 4.03 -1.57
CA GLU A 101 -36.92 2.90 -0.81
C GLU A 101 -35.50 3.23 -0.31
N GLN A 102 -35.43 3.85 0.86
CA GLN A 102 -34.25 4.02 1.72
C GLN A 102 -33.67 2.70 2.26
N ALA A 103 -33.79 1.60 1.52
CA ALA A 103 -33.27 0.32 1.96
C ALA A 103 -31.76 0.29 1.75
N HIS A 104 -31.00 0.42 2.84
CA HIS A 104 -29.56 0.17 2.80
C HIS A 104 -29.33 -1.24 2.19
N PRO A 105 -28.24 -1.49 1.42
CA PRO A 105 -28.04 -2.74 0.67
C PRO A 105 -28.19 -4.05 1.47
N HIS A 106 -28.16 -3.95 2.80
CA HIS A 106 -28.18 -5.06 3.75
C HIS A 106 -29.27 -4.98 4.84
N ASP A 107 -30.27 -4.09 4.76
CA ASP A 107 -31.40 -4.03 5.72
C ASP A 107 -32.42 -5.19 5.60
N VAL A 108 -32.04 -6.30 4.96
CA VAL A 108 -32.94 -7.44 4.76
C VAL A 108 -32.91 -8.32 6.03
N PRO A 109 -34.07 -8.64 6.63
CA PRO A 109 -34.17 -9.55 7.78
C PRO A 109 -34.10 -11.03 7.37
N ASP A 110 -33.33 -11.41 6.34
CA ASP A 110 -33.27 -12.79 5.87
C ASP A 110 -32.00 -13.52 6.30
N LYS A 111 -32.22 -14.49 7.19
CA LYS A 111 -31.26 -15.48 7.72
C LYS A 111 -30.95 -16.58 6.69
N ASP A 112 -30.65 -16.21 5.45
CA ASP A 112 -30.27 -17.19 4.43
C ASP A 112 -28.74 -17.23 4.31
N ASP A 113 -28.11 -18.28 4.88
CA ASP A 113 -26.66 -18.42 5.02
C ASP A 113 -25.90 -18.26 3.69
N HIS A 114 -26.52 -18.65 2.58
CA HIS A 114 -25.95 -18.51 1.24
C HIS A 114 -25.85 -17.05 0.80
N VAL A 115 -26.87 -16.22 1.07
CA VAL A 115 -26.87 -14.79 0.75
C VAL A 115 -25.86 -14.04 1.60
N HIS A 116 -25.77 -14.38 2.90
CA HIS A 116 -24.77 -13.82 3.80
C HIS A 116 -23.35 -14.12 3.32
N THR A 117 -23.07 -15.38 2.93
CA THR A 117 -21.77 -15.80 2.39
C THR A 117 -21.42 -15.06 1.11
N MET A 118 -22.40 -14.88 0.20
CA MET A 118 -22.19 -14.16 -1.06
C MET A 118 -21.91 -12.66 -0.84
N ASN A 119 -22.66 -12.01 0.05
CA ASN A 119 -22.45 -10.60 0.38
C ASN A 119 -21.11 -10.37 1.07
N LEU A 120 -20.69 -11.30 1.92
CA LEU A 120 -19.41 -11.22 2.63
C LEU A 120 -18.23 -11.40 1.66
N LYS A 121 -18.34 -12.34 0.70
CA LYS A 121 -17.38 -12.47 -0.41
C LYS A 121 -17.29 -11.18 -1.23
N ASP A 122 -18.43 -10.63 -1.64
CA ASP A 122 -18.50 -9.40 -2.45
C ASP A 122 -17.89 -8.20 -1.70
N THR A 123 -18.12 -8.11 -0.39
CA THR A 123 -17.56 -7.06 0.48
C THR A 123 -16.05 -7.19 0.64
N ARG A 124 -15.53 -8.41 0.81
CA ARG A 124 -14.07 -8.66 0.82
C ARG A 124 -13.42 -8.28 -0.51
N VAL A 125 -14.05 -8.61 -1.65
CA VAL A 125 -13.57 -8.19 -2.99
C VAL A 125 -13.53 -6.66 -3.09
N ARG A 126 -14.58 -5.95 -2.64
CA ARG A 126 -14.58 -4.48 -2.61
C ARG A 126 -13.45 -3.91 -1.77
N LEU A 127 -13.21 -4.47 -0.58
CA LEU A 127 -12.10 -4.03 0.27
C LEU A 127 -10.76 -4.23 -0.45
N LEU A 128 -10.51 -5.41 -1.03
CA LEU A 128 -9.25 -5.70 -1.74
C LEU A 128 -9.06 -4.80 -2.97
N ASN A 129 -10.12 -4.49 -3.71
CA ASN A 129 -10.07 -3.49 -4.80
C ASN A 129 -9.70 -2.10 -4.26
N GLY A 130 -10.25 -1.69 -3.12
CA GLY A 130 -9.87 -0.45 -2.44
C GLY A 130 -8.41 -0.46 -1.97
N VAL A 131 -7.91 -1.60 -1.51
CA VAL A 131 -6.50 -1.80 -1.13
C VAL A 131 -5.59 -1.67 -2.36
N GLN A 132 -5.92 -2.29 -3.50
CA GLN A 132 -5.18 -2.11 -4.76
C GLN A 132 -5.18 -0.65 -5.22
N ALA A 133 -6.33 0.02 -5.20
CA ALA A 133 -6.43 1.43 -5.55
C ALA A 133 -5.54 2.29 -4.65
N ALA A 134 -5.51 2.01 -3.34
CA ALA A 134 -4.63 2.73 -2.42
C ALA A 134 -3.14 2.44 -2.66
N TYR A 135 -2.76 1.22 -3.07
CA TYR A 135 -1.38 0.92 -3.50
C TYR A 135 -0.98 1.68 -4.76
N TRP A 136 -1.88 1.78 -5.75
CA TRP A 136 -1.65 2.60 -6.95
C TRP A 136 -1.43 4.07 -6.59
N GLY A 137 -2.32 4.66 -5.77
CA GLY A 137 -2.16 6.03 -5.32
C GLY A 137 -0.85 6.25 -4.56
N MET A 138 -0.42 5.29 -3.72
CA MET A 138 0.88 5.38 -3.04
C MET A 138 2.09 5.29 -3.99
N LEU A 139 1.96 4.62 -5.12
CA LEU A 139 3.01 4.56 -6.15
C LEU A 139 3.08 5.88 -6.93
N GLU A 140 1.92 6.44 -7.30
CA GLU A 140 1.81 7.75 -7.97
C GLU A 140 2.33 8.88 -7.07
N GLU A 141 1.99 8.85 -5.79
CA GLU A 141 2.54 9.75 -4.76
C GLU A 141 4.01 9.43 -4.39
N GLY A 142 4.65 8.44 -5.04
CA GLY A 142 6.03 7.98 -4.81
C GLY A 142 6.39 7.62 -3.36
N ARG A 143 5.39 7.23 -2.56
CA ARG A 143 5.60 6.76 -1.18
C ARG A 143 6.15 5.35 -1.12
N ILE A 144 5.85 4.56 -2.15
CA ILE A 144 6.37 3.22 -2.37
C ILE A 144 7.09 3.17 -3.71
N THR A 145 8.07 2.28 -3.81
CA THR A 145 8.76 2.04 -5.08
C THR A 145 7.95 1.09 -5.97
N GLN A 146 8.25 1.06 -7.26
CA GLN A 146 7.60 0.13 -8.20
C GLN A 146 7.79 -1.35 -7.77
N SER A 147 8.97 -1.72 -7.26
CA SER A 147 9.21 -3.09 -6.77
C SER A 147 8.35 -3.41 -5.55
N THR A 148 8.22 -2.46 -4.62
CA THR A 148 7.31 -2.60 -3.46
C THR A 148 5.86 -2.71 -3.90
N ALA A 149 5.42 -1.87 -4.85
CA ALA A 149 4.06 -1.91 -5.39
C ALA A 149 3.75 -3.27 -6.02
N ASN A 150 4.66 -3.81 -6.84
CA ASN A 150 4.48 -5.13 -7.47
C ASN A 150 4.31 -6.26 -6.43
N ILE A 151 5.07 -6.22 -5.32
CA ILE A 151 4.95 -7.20 -4.23
C ILE A 151 3.58 -7.09 -3.55
N LEU A 152 3.13 -5.86 -3.28
CA LEU A 152 1.85 -5.58 -2.63
C LEU A 152 0.67 -5.96 -3.52
N MET A 153 0.70 -5.62 -4.80
CA MET A 153 -0.34 -5.96 -5.77
C MET A 153 -0.50 -7.47 -5.90
N ARG A 154 0.62 -8.19 -6.07
CA ARG A 154 0.61 -9.65 -6.16
C ARG A 154 0.01 -10.30 -4.91
N SER A 155 0.30 -9.76 -3.72
CA SER A 155 -0.27 -10.24 -2.46
C SER A 155 -1.80 -10.08 -2.43
N VAL A 156 -2.35 -9.02 -3.03
CA VAL A 156 -3.80 -8.85 -3.16
C VAL A 156 -4.39 -9.81 -4.20
N ASP A 157 -3.72 -10.00 -5.35
CA ASP A 157 -4.17 -10.94 -6.37
C ASP A 157 -4.28 -12.37 -5.82
N GLU A 158 -3.25 -12.81 -5.09
CA GLU A 158 -3.23 -14.11 -4.39
C GLU A 158 -4.37 -14.22 -3.35
N ALA A 159 -4.70 -13.11 -2.66
CA ALA A 159 -5.83 -13.08 -1.74
C ALA A 159 -7.18 -13.10 -2.46
N MET A 160 -7.30 -12.44 -3.61
CA MET A 160 -8.51 -12.34 -4.43
C MET A 160 -8.99 -13.72 -4.88
N ASP A 161 -8.05 -14.60 -5.24
CA ASP A 161 -8.32 -16.00 -5.62
C ASP A 161 -8.91 -16.81 -4.45
N LEU A 162 -8.60 -16.44 -3.21
CA LEU A 162 -8.96 -17.18 -1.99
C LEU A 162 -10.18 -16.61 -1.25
N VAL A 163 -10.73 -15.46 -1.67
CA VAL A 163 -11.85 -14.77 -0.97
C VAL A 163 -13.08 -15.65 -0.80
N SER A 164 -13.28 -16.62 -1.71
CA SER A 164 -14.42 -17.55 -1.66
C SER A 164 -14.31 -18.60 -0.54
N SER A 165 -13.10 -18.91 -0.07
CA SER A 165 -12.85 -20.01 0.88
C SER A 165 -12.29 -19.56 2.22
N GLN A 166 -11.72 -18.35 2.32
CA GLN A 166 -11.04 -17.87 3.51
C GLN A 166 -11.34 -16.38 3.79
N SER A 167 -11.06 -15.95 5.02
CA SER A 167 -10.95 -14.53 5.38
C SER A 167 -9.78 -13.86 4.67
N LEU A 168 -9.70 -12.52 4.79
CA LEU A 168 -8.60 -11.73 4.22
C LEU A 168 -7.24 -12.31 4.61
N CYS A 169 -6.43 -12.60 3.60
CA CYS A 169 -5.19 -13.37 3.75
C CYS A 169 -4.01 -12.80 2.95
N ASP A 170 -4.16 -11.61 2.39
CA ASP A 170 -3.14 -10.87 1.64
C ASP A 170 -1.84 -10.71 2.43
N TRP A 171 -1.91 -10.51 3.74
CA TRP A 171 -0.72 -10.49 4.60
C TRP A 171 0.15 -11.76 4.52
N LYS A 172 -0.43 -12.95 4.26
CA LYS A 172 0.32 -14.22 4.22
C LYS A 172 1.44 -14.19 3.18
N GLY A 173 1.18 -13.62 2.00
CA GLY A 173 2.18 -13.47 0.93
C GLY A 173 3.28 -12.47 1.26
N LEU A 174 2.99 -11.48 2.11
CA LEU A 174 3.93 -10.43 2.52
C LEU A 174 4.82 -10.83 3.68
N ARG A 175 4.39 -11.81 4.48
CA ARG A 175 5.08 -12.24 5.71
C ARG A 175 6.55 -12.61 5.47
N SER A 176 6.87 -13.23 4.33
CA SER A 176 8.25 -13.61 3.96
C SER A 176 9.20 -12.40 3.81
N ASN A 177 8.66 -11.23 3.48
CA ASN A 177 9.43 -9.99 3.31
C ASN A 177 9.65 -9.24 4.63
N VAL A 178 8.84 -9.53 5.65
CA VAL A 178 8.82 -8.85 6.94
C VAL A 178 9.39 -9.73 8.06
N HIS A 179 9.34 -11.05 7.88
CA HIS A 179 9.92 -11.99 8.82
C HIS A 179 11.43 -12.05 8.60
N PHE A 180 12.16 -11.42 9.52
CA PHE A 180 13.61 -11.54 9.61
C PHE A 180 13.95 -12.63 10.64
N PRO A 181 14.46 -13.80 10.21
CA PRO A 181 15.13 -14.72 11.13
C PRO A 181 16.30 -14.01 11.81
N ASN A 182 16.85 -14.63 12.87
CA ASN A 182 17.92 -14.17 13.78
C ASN A 182 19.23 -13.58 13.18
N TYR A 183 19.26 -13.07 11.95
CA TYR A 183 20.40 -12.45 11.29
C TYR A 183 20.89 -11.15 11.95
N TYR A 184 20.14 -10.55 12.89
CA TYR A 184 20.73 -9.56 13.83
C TYR A 184 21.89 -10.16 14.65
N ARG A 185 21.97 -11.49 14.77
CA ARG A 185 23.11 -12.22 15.32
C ARG A 185 24.35 -12.14 14.41
N PHE A 186 24.20 -11.92 13.10
CA PHE A 186 25.34 -11.67 12.21
C PHE A 186 26.00 -10.32 12.45
N LEU A 187 25.27 -9.31 12.95
CA LEU A 187 25.89 -8.07 13.46
C LEU A 187 26.83 -8.35 14.66
N GLN A 188 26.71 -9.52 15.31
CA GLN A 188 27.60 -9.98 16.39
C GLN A 188 28.80 -10.82 15.90
N MET A 189 28.83 -11.27 14.63
CA MET A 189 29.98 -12.02 14.09
C MET A 189 31.09 -11.06 13.63
N SER A 190 32.26 -11.14 14.27
CA SER A 190 33.39 -10.23 14.02
C SER A 190 34.13 -10.44 12.68
N ARG A 191 33.73 -11.42 11.86
CA ARG A 191 34.51 -11.86 10.68
C ARG A 191 34.09 -11.23 9.35
N LEU A 192 32.94 -10.55 9.27
CA LEU A 192 32.52 -9.84 8.06
C LEU A 192 32.73 -8.33 8.23
N PRO A 193 33.07 -7.58 7.16
CA PRO A 193 33.18 -6.13 7.24
C PRO A 193 31.84 -5.54 7.72
N ARG A 194 31.85 -4.91 8.91
CA ARG A 194 30.65 -4.32 9.56
C ARG A 194 29.81 -3.44 8.62
N ARG A 195 30.46 -2.76 7.64
CA ARG A 195 29.80 -1.90 6.64
C ARG A 195 28.87 -2.65 5.69
N LEU A 196 29.23 -3.86 5.26
CA LEU A 196 28.41 -4.66 4.34
C LEU A 196 27.21 -5.26 5.08
N VAL A 197 27.44 -5.81 6.28
CA VAL A 197 26.37 -6.39 7.11
C VAL A 197 25.33 -5.33 7.49
N THR A 198 25.78 -4.12 7.84
CA THR A 198 24.86 -3.00 8.13
C THR A 198 24.11 -2.54 6.88
N TYR A 199 24.77 -2.42 5.72
CA TYR A 199 24.12 -2.04 4.47
C TYR A 199 22.96 -2.99 4.09
N PHE A 200 23.23 -4.30 3.98
CA PHE A 200 22.20 -5.29 3.61
C PHE A 200 21.09 -5.43 4.66
N THR A 201 21.43 -5.30 5.95
CA THR A 201 20.43 -5.34 7.02
C THR A 201 19.52 -4.12 6.97
N VAL A 202 20.08 -2.93 6.70
CA VAL A 202 19.32 -1.69 6.57
C VAL A 202 18.40 -1.73 5.36
N GLU A 203 18.91 -2.13 4.18
CA GLU A 203 18.10 -2.21 2.96
C GLU A 203 16.91 -3.15 3.10
N ARG A 204 17.12 -4.33 3.71
CA ARG A 204 16.04 -5.27 3.99
C ARG A 204 15.05 -4.74 5.03
N LEU A 205 15.54 -4.07 6.09
CA LEU A 205 14.71 -3.46 7.11
C LEU A 205 13.86 -2.30 6.55
N GLU A 206 14.44 -1.52 5.64
CA GLU A 206 13.76 -0.47 4.87
C GLU A 206 12.62 -1.05 4.04
N LEU A 207 12.88 -2.11 3.26
CA LEU A 207 11.86 -2.80 2.47
C LEU A 207 10.71 -3.32 3.35
N GLY A 208 11.04 -3.99 4.47
CA GLY A 208 10.04 -4.47 5.43
C GLY A 208 9.19 -3.33 5.99
N CYS A 209 9.82 -2.20 6.34
CA CYS A 209 9.08 -1.02 6.82
C CYS A 209 8.18 -0.41 5.74
N TYR A 210 8.65 -0.32 4.50
CA TYR A 210 7.85 0.14 3.37
C TYR A 210 6.62 -0.73 3.16
N ILE A 211 6.79 -2.06 3.12
CA ILE A 211 5.69 -3.02 2.95
C ILE A 211 4.68 -2.89 4.09
N CYS A 212 5.13 -2.92 5.35
CA CYS A 212 4.23 -2.79 6.50
C CYS A 212 3.49 -1.45 6.53
N ALA A 213 4.18 -0.33 6.29
CA ALA A 213 3.57 0.99 6.33
C ALA A 213 2.55 1.17 5.19
N ALA A 214 2.87 0.68 3.99
CA ALA A 214 1.99 0.69 2.85
C ALA A 214 0.76 -0.19 3.08
N PHE A 215 0.96 -1.43 3.54
CA PHE A 215 -0.12 -2.35 3.89
C PHE A 215 -1.11 -1.72 4.88
N LEU A 216 -0.60 -1.25 6.02
CA LEU A 216 -1.43 -0.61 7.05
C LEU A 216 -2.17 0.62 6.53
N ARG A 217 -1.54 1.41 5.66
CA ARG A 217 -2.16 2.59 5.06
C ARG A 217 -3.24 2.21 4.07
N ALA A 218 -2.98 1.29 3.14
CA ALA A 218 -3.95 0.85 2.14
C ALA A 218 -5.20 0.28 2.80
N HIS A 219 -5.04 -0.62 3.78
CA HIS A 219 -6.17 -1.14 4.53
C HIS A 219 -6.90 -0.06 5.32
N ARG A 220 -6.20 0.92 5.92
CA ARG A 220 -6.87 2.04 6.59
C ARG A 220 -7.71 2.87 5.63
N ILE A 221 -7.22 3.14 4.42
CA ILE A 221 -7.95 3.88 3.38
C ILE A 221 -9.15 3.06 2.92
N ALA A 222 -8.94 1.80 2.54
CA ALA A 222 -10.00 0.91 2.07
C ALA A 222 -11.09 0.67 3.11
N ARG A 223 -10.74 0.49 4.40
CA ARG A 223 -11.72 0.35 5.47
C ARG A 223 -12.58 1.61 5.66
N ARG A 224 -11.97 2.80 5.55
CA ARG A 224 -12.71 4.06 5.62
C ARG A 224 -13.67 4.18 4.46
N GLN A 225 -13.21 3.99 3.24
CA GLN A 225 -14.05 4.02 2.04
C GLN A 225 -15.19 2.99 2.12
N LEU A 226 -14.91 1.79 2.64
CA LEU A 226 -15.91 0.75 2.81
C LEU A 226 -16.95 1.13 3.87
N HIS A 227 -16.50 1.69 5.00
CA HIS A 227 -17.38 2.17 6.06
C HIS A 227 -18.23 3.36 5.60
N ASP A 228 -17.63 4.33 4.91
CA ASP A 228 -18.34 5.50 4.37
C ASP A 228 -19.40 5.07 3.34
N PHE A 229 -19.16 3.97 2.61
CA PHE A 229 -20.10 3.42 1.64
C PHE A 229 -21.16 2.50 2.25
N LEU A 230 -20.83 1.66 3.24
CA LEU A 230 -21.72 0.62 3.78
C LEU A 230 -22.25 0.90 5.20
N GLY A 231 -21.91 2.05 5.80
CA GLY A 231 -22.29 2.43 7.16
C GLY A 231 -21.99 1.34 8.20
N ASP A 232 -22.87 1.23 9.20
CA ASP A 232 -22.78 0.30 10.33
C ASP A 232 -23.28 -1.13 10.01
N SER A 233 -23.15 -1.59 8.76
CA SER A 233 -23.57 -2.95 8.41
C SER A 233 -22.71 -4.02 9.07
N GLU A 234 -23.35 -5.11 9.52
CA GLU A 234 -22.66 -6.24 10.17
C GLU A 234 -21.56 -6.84 9.28
N ILE A 235 -21.83 -6.92 7.97
CA ILE A 235 -20.89 -7.45 6.98
C ILE A 235 -19.66 -6.54 6.84
N ALA A 236 -19.86 -5.21 6.83
CA ALA A 236 -18.74 -4.28 6.81
C ALA A 236 -17.90 -4.41 8.08
N ARG A 237 -18.54 -4.55 9.25
CA ARG A 237 -17.85 -4.75 10.53
C ARG A 237 -16.97 -6.00 10.52
N ILE A 238 -17.49 -7.14 10.08
CA ILE A 238 -16.72 -8.39 9.97
C ILE A 238 -15.49 -8.21 9.06
N VAL A 239 -15.67 -7.62 7.88
CA VAL A 239 -14.57 -7.42 6.91
C VAL A 239 -13.54 -6.39 7.42
N ILE A 240 -13.99 -5.36 8.15
CA ILE A 240 -13.15 -4.37 8.82
C ILE A 240 -12.31 -5.02 9.93
N ASP A 241 -12.90 -5.93 10.71
CA ASP A 241 -12.21 -6.66 11.78
C ASP A 241 -11.19 -7.64 11.20
N GLU A 242 -11.54 -8.38 10.14
CA GLU A 242 -10.60 -9.23 9.39
C GLU A 242 -9.40 -8.41 8.90
N SER A 243 -9.65 -7.24 8.33
CA SER A 243 -8.60 -6.34 7.84
C SER A 243 -7.75 -5.77 8.98
N THR A 244 -8.33 -5.55 10.15
CA THR A 244 -7.60 -5.06 11.33
C THR A 244 -6.70 -6.14 11.89
N ALA A 245 -7.20 -7.37 12.01
CA ALA A 245 -6.45 -8.54 12.44
C ALA A 245 -5.27 -8.84 11.49
N ALA A 246 -5.48 -8.76 10.17
CA ALA A 246 -4.42 -8.95 9.17
C ALA A 246 -3.24 -7.95 9.34
N GLY A 247 -3.52 -6.75 9.86
CA GLY A 247 -2.51 -5.70 10.10
C GLY A 247 -1.73 -5.81 11.41
N GLU A 248 -2.09 -6.70 12.32
CA GLU A 248 -1.47 -6.75 13.65
C GLU A 248 0.03 -7.09 13.61
N GLU A 249 0.42 -8.08 12.80
CA GLU A 249 1.83 -8.47 12.67
C GLU A 249 2.65 -7.35 12.01
N ALA A 250 2.09 -6.67 11.00
CA ALA A 250 2.71 -5.50 10.37
C ALA A 250 2.93 -4.35 11.37
N LYS A 251 1.93 -4.09 12.22
CA LYS A 251 2.01 -3.06 13.27
C LYS A 251 3.06 -3.41 14.30
N LYS A 252 3.07 -4.66 14.78
CA LYS A 252 4.06 -5.16 15.74
C LYS A 252 5.48 -5.01 15.19
N PHE A 253 5.69 -5.39 13.93
CA PHE A 253 6.98 -5.21 13.27
C PHE A 253 7.44 -3.74 13.27
N LEU A 254 6.58 -2.79 12.87
CA LEU A 254 6.95 -1.37 12.86
C LEU A 254 7.25 -0.82 14.25
N GLU A 255 6.54 -1.27 15.30
CA GLU A 255 6.86 -0.87 16.68
C GLU A 255 8.20 -1.46 17.14
N ASP A 256 8.49 -2.72 16.81
CA ASP A 256 9.79 -3.33 17.10
C ASP A 256 10.94 -2.57 16.40
N VAL A 257 10.74 -2.14 15.15
CA VAL A 257 11.71 -1.29 14.44
C VAL A 257 11.80 0.11 15.04
N ARG A 258 10.69 0.71 15.47
CA ARG A 258 10.70 2.03 16.13
C ARG A 258 11.54 2.01 17.40
N VAL A 259 11.45 0.93 18.17
CA VAL A 259 12.19 0.76 19.42
C VAL A 259 13.66 0.41 19.17
N THR A 260 13.93 -0.45 18.18
CA THR A 260 15.28 -0.99 17.95
C THR A 260 16.13 -0.14 17.00
N PHE A 261 15.53 0.39 15.93
CA PHE A 261 16.19 1.12 14.85
C PHE A 261 15.39 2.37 14.41
N PRO A 262 15.12 3.33 15.31
CA PRO A 262 14.32 4.53 14.99
C PRO A 262 14.88 5.35 13.83
N GLN A 263 16.20 5.28 13.60
CA GLN A 263 16.88 5.97 12.51
C GLN A 263 16.40 5.50 11.13
N VAL A 264 16.04 4.23 10.98
CA VAL A 264 15.53 3.66 9.73
C VAL A 264 14.19 4.28 9.41
N LEU A 265 13.25 4.27 10.38
CA LEU A 265 11.95 4.93 10.21
C LEU A 265 12.08 6.42 9.95
N ARG A 266 13.04 7.10 10.59
CA ARG A 266 13.32 8.53 10.35
C ARG A 266 13.78 8.78 8.92
N ALA A 267 14.74 8.01 8.42
CA ALA A 267 15.24 8.16 7.05
C ALA A 267 14.15 7.86 6.02
N LEU A 268 13.39 6.78 6.21
CA LEU A 268 12.24 6.41 5.38
C LEU A 268 11.19 7.54 5.33
N LYS A 269 10.79 8.05 6.50
CA LYS A 269 9.83 9.16 6.59
C LYS A 269 10.39 10.42 5.92
N THR A 270 11.67 10.72 6.09
CA THR A 270 12.33 11.86 5.44
C THR A 270 12.28 11.71 3.92
N ARG A 271 12.57 10.53 3.38
CA ARG A 271 12.45 10.24 1.94
C ARG A 271 11.02 10.45 1.42
N GLN A 272 10.03 9.86 2.09
CA GLN A 272 8.63 9.96 1.68
C GLN A 272 8.12 11.41 1.72
N VAL A 273 8.49 12.17 2.76
CA VAL A 273 8.09 13.57 2.87
C VAL A 273 8.79 14.42 1.81
N THR A 274 10.09 14.18 1.56
CA THR A 274 10.82 14.93 0.52
C THR A 274 10.20 14.71 -0.86
N TYR A 275 9.86 13.46 -1.20
CA TYR A 275 9.16 13.16 -2.44
C TYR A 275 7.79 13.87 -2.51
N ALA A 276 6.97 13.74 -1.47
CA ALA A 276 5.64 14.35 -1.44
C ALA A 276 5.70 15.88 -1.58
N VAL A 277 6.70 16.54 -0.98
CA VAL A 277 6.92 17.99 -1.14
C VAL A 277 7.27 18.31 -2.59
N LEU A 278 8.18 17.56 -3.22
CA LEU A 278 8.56 17.80 -4.62
C LEU A 278 7.38 17.60 -5.59
N THR A 279 6.57 16.56 -5.38
CA THR A 279 5.34 16.33 -6.18
C THR A 279 4.34 17.46 -6.01
N HIS A 280 4.10 17.88 -4.77
CA HIS A 280 3.18 18.99 -4.50
C HIS A 280 3.64 20.31 -5.13
N LEU A 281 4.95 20.58 -5.12
CA LEU A 281 5.51 21.75 -5.81
C LEU A 281 5.30 21.66 -7.33
N SER A 282 5.43 20.47 -7.91
CA SER A 282 5.18 20.25 -9.35
C SER A 282 3.70 20.48 -9.70
N GLU A 283 2.77 19.95 -8.91
CA GLU A 283 1.32 20.21 -9.07
C GLU A 283 1.01 21.71 -8.96
N TYR A 284 1.59 22.40 -7.98
CA TYR A 284 1.38 23.82 -7.79
C TYR A 284 1.87 24.66 -8.98
N ILE A 285 3.02 24.32 -9.56
CA ILE A 285 3.52 24.98 -10.78
C ILE A 285 2.55 24.76 -11.95
N GLN A 286 2.02 23.55 -12.11
CA GLN A 286 1.04 23.25 -13.16
C GLN A 286 -0.24 24.06 -12.99
N ASP A 287 -0.71 24.23 -11.76
CA ASP A 287 -1.91 25.04 -11.48
C ASP A 287 -1.67 26.54 -11.68
N LEU A 288 -0.47 27.04 -11.34
CA LEU A 288 -0.07 28.42 -11.69
C LEU A 288 -0.02 28.64 -13.20
N GLY A 289 0.39 27.63 -13.98
CA GLY A 289 0.33 27.66 -15.43
C GLY A 289 -1.10 27.70 -15.97
N LYS A 290 -1.99 26.82 -15.46
CA LYS A 290 -3.40 26.78 -15.87
C LYS A 290 -4.16 28.08 -15.55
N THR A 291 -3.80 28.73 -14.44
CA THR A 291 -4.39 30.03 -14.04
C THR A 291 -3.80 31.21 -14.81
N GLY A 292 -2.79 30.99 -15.64
CA GLY A 292 -2.14 32.03 -16.46
C GLY A 292 -1.20 32.94 -15.67
N LEU A 293 -0.84 32.57 -14.43
CA LEU A 293 0.07 33.35 -13.59
C LEU A 293 1.55 33.13 -13.94
N LEU A 294 1.87 32.03 -14.63
CA LEU A 294 3.21 31.73 -15.12
C LEU A 294 3.21 31.57 -16.64
N GLU A 295 4.26 32.07 -17.29
CA GLU A 295 4.52 31.81 -18.70
C GLU A 295 5.08 30.39 -18.93
N GLU A 296 4.88 29.84 -20.12
CA GLU A 296 5.37 28.50 -20.49
C GLU A 296 6.88 28.31 -20.23
N LYS A 297 7.68 29.35 -20.47
CA LYS A 297 9.13 29.30 -20.23
C LYS A 297 9.48 29.22 -18.74
N GLU A 298 8.71 29.88 -17.88
CA GLU A 298 8.90 29.85 -16.43
C GLU A 298 8.51 28.49 -15.86
N ILE A 299 7.41 27.91 -16.37
CA ILE A 299 6.96 26.55 -16.02
C ILE A 299 8.05 25.54 -16.35
N VAL A 300 8.57 25.56 -17.58
CA VAL A 300 9.62 24.63 -18.01
C VAL A 300 10.87 24.75 -17.14
N HIS A 301 11.31 25.99 -16.83
CA HIS A 301 12.51 26.20 -16.02
C HIS A 301 12.33 25.70 -14.58
N LEU A 302 11.16 25.93 -13.97
CA LEU A 302 10.87 25.44 -12.62
C LEU A 302 10.70 23.92 -12.58
N ASP A 303 10.05 23.33 -13.59
CA ASP A 303 9.89 21.88 -13.67
C ASP A 303 11.25 21.19 -13.85
N ASP A 304 12.13 21.70 -14.72
CA ASP A 304 13.49 21.16 -14.90
C ASP A 304 14.30 21.17 -13.59
N ALA A 305 14.16 22.22 -12.78
CA ALA A 305 14.80 22.32 -11.47
C ALA A 305 14.25 21.26 -10.50
N LEU A 306 12.92 21.11 -10.42
CA LEU A 306 12.29 20.10 -9.56
C LEU A 306 12.61 18.67 -10.01
N GLN A 307 12.58 18.39 -11.31
CA GLN A 307 12.96 17.09 -11.88
C GLN A 307 14.42 16.76 -11.57
N THR A 308 15.30 17.76 -11.56
CA THR A 308 16.70 17.60 -11.16
C THR A 308 16.80 17.18 -9.70
N ASP A 309 16.05 17.82 -8.80
CA ASP A 309 16.04 17.48 -7.38
C ASP A 309 15.39 16.12 -7.10
N LEU A 310 14.35 15.75 -7.83
CA LEU A 310 13.75 14.42 -7.79
C LEU A 310 14.74 13.33 -8.22
N LYS A 311 15.47 13.56 -9.32
CA LYS A 311 16.53 12.65 -9.79
C LYS A 311 17.66 12.53 -8.76
N LYS A 312 18.04 13.62 -8.07
CA LYS A 312 19.02 13.57 -6.96
C LYS A 312 18.51 12.70 -5.81
N LEU A 313 17.26 12.85 -5.40
CA LEU A 313 16.64 12.06 -4.33
C LEU A 313 16.60 10.56 -4.68
N GLN A 314 16.26 10.21 -5.94
CA GLN A 314 16.22 8.83 -6.41
C GLN A 314 17.61 8.20 -6.47
N ARG A 315 18.62 8.94 -6.94
CA ARG A 315 19.99 8.45 -7.09
C ARG A 315 20.71 8.31 -5.75
N ASN A 316 20.56 9.31 -4.87
CA ASN A 316 21.29 9.42 -3.61
C ASN A 316 20.33 9.74 -2.46
N PRO A 317 19.50 8.76 -2.03
CA PRO A 317 18.60 8.99 -0.94
C PRO A 317 19.32 9.22 0.39
N PRO A 318 18.70 9.94 1.35
CA PRO A 318 19.20 10.10 2.71
C PRO A 318 19.59 8.75 3.33
N LEU A 319 20.89 8.58 3.58
CA LEU A 319 21.43 7.35 4.16
C LEU A 319 21.03 7.22 5.62
N VAL A 320 20.64 6.01 6.03
CA VAL A 320 20.48 5.68 7.45
C VAL A 320 21.84 5.70 8.12
N LYS A 321 22.08 6.73 8.93
CA LYS A 321 23.24 6.78 9.82
C LYS A 321 22.93 6.03 11.10
N MET A 322 23.50 4.83 11.24
CA MET A 322 23.44 4.08 12.50
C MET A 322 24.38 4.73 13.53
N PRO A 323 23.86 5.20 14.67
CA PRO A 323 24.69 5.81 15.70
C PRO A 323 25.62 4.77 16.30
N ARG A 324 26.84 5.19 16.64
CA ARG A 324 27.77 4.29 17.34
C ARG A 324 27.31 4.14 18.79
N VAL A 325 27.49 2.97 19.39
CA VAL A 325 27.18 2.75 20.82
C VAL A 325 27.86 3.78 21.72
N ARG A 326 29.10 4.18 21.38
CA ARG A 326 29.81 5.25 22.09
C ARG A 326 29.06 6.58 22.06
N GLU A 327 28.47 6.95 20.93
CA GLU A 327 27.69 8.19 20.79
C GLU A 327 26.39 8.11 21.61
N LEU A 328 25.70 6.96 21.58
CA LEU A 328 24.49 6.75 22.37
C LEU A 328 24.77 6.77 23.88
N LEU A 329 25.86 6.15 24.31
CA LEU A 329 26.27 6.12 25.72
C LEU A 329 26.73 7.50 26.20
N ASN A 330 27.33 8.33 25.35
CA ASN A 330 27.65 9.72 25.71
C ASN A 330 26.40 10.55 26.04
N THR A 331 25.25 10.21 25.46
CA THR A 331 23.96 10.86 25.76
C THR A 331 23.15 10.13 26.84
N HIS A 332 23.64 9.00 27.35
CA HIS A 332 22.93 8.21 28.36
C HIS A 332 22.99 8.93 29.72
N PRO A 333 21.87 9.08 30.46
CA PRO A 333 21.83 9.88 31.69
C PRO A 333 22.92 9.55 32.72
N LEU A 334 23.24 8.26 32.88
CA LEU A 334 24.25 7.79 33.82
C LEU A 334 25.69 8.01 33.33
N VAL A 335 25.94 7.94 32.02
CA VAL A 335 27.30 7.94 31.45
C VAL A 335 27.69 9.33 30.94
N GLY A 336 26.73 10.09 30.41
CA GLY A 336 26.92 11.47 29.98
C GLY A 336 27.24 12.43 31.12
N ALA A 337 26.84 12.10 32.36
CA ALA A 337 27.16 12.87 33.56
C ALA A 337 28.58 12.63 34.10
N LEU A 338 29.30 11.61 33.61
CA LEU A 338 30.65 11.27 34.06
C LEU A 338 31.72 12.14 33.38
N SER A 339 32.81 12.43 34.10
CA SER A 339 33.99 13.09 33.52
C SER A 339 34.66 12.19 32.48
N ALA A 340 35.41 12.78 31.55
CA ALA A 340 36.08 12.03 30.48
C ALA A 340 37.01 10.93 31.02
N ASP A 341 37.70 11.19 32.12
CA ASP A 341 38.66 10.26 32.75
C ASP A 341 38.01 8.96 33.23
N VAL A 342 36.73 9.00 33.63
CA VAL A 342 35.96 7.82 34.07
C VAL A 342 35.16 7.23 32.92
N ARG A 343 34.64 8.08 32.04
CA ARG A 343 33.79 7.68 30.91
C ARG A 343 34.57 6.87 29.88
N ASP A 344 35.77 7.31 29.50
CA ASP A 344 36.51 6.70 28.39
C ASP A 344 36.96 5.24 28.69
N PRO A 345 37.47 4.90 29.89
CA PRO A 345 37.73 3.51 30.28
C PRO A 345 36.48 2.64 30.36
N LEU A 346 35.34 3.21 30.76
CA LEU A 346 34.06 2.49 30.82
C LEU A 346 33.58 2.15 29.40
N LEU A 347 33.66 3.12 28.48
CA LEU A 347 33.30 2.92 27.07
C LEU A 347 34.25 1.96 26.34
N SER A 348 35.55 1.93 26.69
CA SER A 348 36.51 1.01 26.07
C SER A 348 36.32 -0.44 26.48
N ASN A 349 35.83 -0.69 27.70
CA ASN A 349 35.60 -2.02 28.25
C ASN A 349 34.15 -2.53 28.10
N THR A 350 33.26 -1.70 27.55
CA THR A 350 31.85 -2.09 27.34
C THR A 350 31.72 -3.07 26.18
N LYS A 351 31.07 -4.21 26.44
CA LYS A 351 30.72 -5.19 25.39
C LYS A 351 29.33 -4.88 24.82
N GLU A 352 29.28 -4.48 23.56
CA GLU A 352 28.04 -4.29 22.82
C GLU A 352 27.34 -5.64 22.57
N THR A 353 26.05 -5.74 22.95
CA THR A 353 25.22 -6.90 22.63
C THR A 353 23.82 -6.45 22.23
N ILE A 354 23.25 -7.13 21.22
CA ILE A 354 21.88 -6.90 20.75
C ILE A 354 21.01 -8.04 21.26
N LYS A 355 19.85 -7.71 21.85
CA LYS A 355 18.90 -8.66 22.41
C LYS A 355 17.56 -8.50 21.72
N VAL A 356 16.96 -9.63 21.33
CA VAL A 356 15.69 -9.66 20.61
C VAL A 356 14.53 -9.52 21.59
N HIS A 357 13.38 -9.06 21.09
CA HIS A 357 12.14 -9.02 21.85
C HIS A 357 11.84 -10.38 22.51
N GLY A 358 11.44 -10.36 23.78
CA GLY A 358 11.17 -11.57 24.57
C GLY A 358 12.40 -12.28 25.14
N THR A 359 13.62 -11.76 24.92
CA THR A 359 14.83 -12.33 25.53
C THR A 359 14.92 -11.95 27.01
N VAL A 360 15.01 -12.96 27.89
CA VAL A 360 15.29 -12.74 29.32
C VAL A 360 16.74 -12.28 29.49
N LEU A 361 16.93 -11.06 30.02
CA LEU A 361 18.25 -10.49 30.28
C LEU A 361 18.83 -10.99 31.61
N TYR A 362 17.98 -11.08 32.64
CA TYR A 362 18.34 -11.49 33.99
C TYR A 362 17.12 -12.15 34.65
N ARG A 363 17.35 -13.14 35.52
CA ARG A 363 16.29 -13.75 36.34
C ARG A 363 16.53 -13.41 37.81
N GLU A 364 15.48 -13.05 38.52
CA GLU A 364 15.49 -12.84 39.96
C GLU A 364 16.10 -14.05 40.70
N GLY A 365 16.91 -13.79 41.72
CA GLY A 365 17.63 -14.82 42.47
C GLY A 365 18.91 -15.35 41.80
N SER A 366 19.21 -14.95 40.55
CA SER A 366 20.50 -15.27 39.92
C SER A 366 21.65 -14.50 40.58
N ARG A 367 22.90 -14.97 40.43
CA ARG A 367 24.08 -14.20 40.86
C ARG A 367 24.31 -13.00 39.93
N PRO A 368 24.66 -11.81 40.46
CA PRO A 368 24.95 -10.65 39.62
C PRO A 368 26.28 -10.85 38.87
N ILE A 369 26.22 -10.76 37.53
CA ILE A 369 27.38 -10.97 36.64
C ILE A 369 27.94 -9.63 36.13
N GLY A 370 27.17 -8.54 36.24
CA GLY A 370 27.59 -7.22 35.80
C GLY A 370 26.43 -6.23 35.65
N ILE A 371 26.74 -5.07 35.07
CA ILE A 371 25.78 -3.98 34.82
C ILE A 371 25.38 -3.99 33.34
N TRP A 372 24.09 -3.87 33.07
CA TRP A 372 23.55 -3.71 31.73
C TRP A 372 23.15 -2.25 31.51
N LEU A 373 23.68 -1.64 30.45
CA LEU A 373 23.28 -0.31 29.99
C LEU A 373 22.41 -0.47 28.74
N VAL A 374 21.17 0.01 28.79
CA VAL A 374 20.27 -0.04 27.65
C VAL A 374 20.54 1.19 26.78
N SER A 375 21.30 1.00 25.69
CA SER A 375 21.58 2.10 24.75
C SER A 375 20.37 2.44 23.87
N THR A 376 19.60 1.43 23.48
CA THR A 376 18.38 1.53 22.66
C THR A 376 17.45 0.38 23.00
N GLY A 377 16.17 0.66 23.18
CA GLY A 377 15.16 -0.36 23.45
C GLY A 377 14.39 -0.13 24.74
N ILE A 378 13.50 -1.07 25.06
CA ILE A 378 12.73 -1.09 26.31
C ILE A 378 12.95 -2.44 26.98
N VAL A 379 13.17 -2.42 28.29
CA VAL A 379 13.27 -3.61 29.12
C VAL A 379 12.11 -3.60 30.11
N LYS A 380 11.40 -4.71 30.21
CA LYS A 380 10.41 -4.94 31.27
C LYS A 380 11.13 -5.59 32.45
N VAL A 381 11.02 -4.97 33.62
CA VAL A 381 11.54 -5.48 34.90
C VAL A 381 10.48 -6.35 35.55
#